data_AF-A0A2G1DJE4-F1
#
_entry.id   AF-A0A2G1DJE4-F1
#
_cell.length_a   1.000
_cell.length_b   1.000
_cell.length_c   1.000
_cell.angle_alpha   90.00
_cell.angle_beta   90.00
_cell.angle_gamma   90.00
#
_symmetry.space_group_name_H-M   'P 1'
#
loop_
_entity.id
_entity.type
_entity.pdbx_description
1 polymer ?
#
loop_
_entity_poly.entity_id
_entity_poly.type
_entity_poly.pdbx_seq_one_letter_code
_entity_poly.pdbx_strand_id
1 'polypeptide(L)'
;MPTNQTLCKTCGIRKVKENSEVCKTCDKFITLGKELTTKNSMKISEEKSEINIFRDYFIFFKDEEDKEYKSLEKFWKIKSYVKADKYGIPYSFDVLAEESKGAENIAILKGDVDSLGNFIKDKSNALDSYENYIYLAQTLNNFFTIKVKKLLEDTYENTYVVFTGGDDFFIIGAWNEIIKLAKDIYEEFKIFTSEKLTLSVGVMLSKANVPISYMHTKVEELLDESKRNKGKDSITLFNETIKWQEYIKNYEILNIKLENMSEEDKKSAFFYNLLELIEMSIRVNDKNLLDIKDAMWKSKLNYSFRRNIKNQDEELFKVLNEQIEKNPKATKMIVSEFIYKRRD
;
A
#
# COMPACT_ATOMS: atom_id res chain seq x y z
N MET A 1 -29.73 29.93 14.73
CA MET A 1 -28.57 29.05 14.54
C MET A 1 -28.83 28.20 13.29
N PRO A 2 -27.99 28.20 12.26
CA PRO A 2 -28.22 27.35 11.09
C PRO A 2 -28.01 25.89 11.54
N THR A 3 -29.08 25.10 11.51
CA THR A 3 -29.03 23.67 11.80
C THR A 3 -28.22 22.97 10.71
N ASN A 4 -27.36 22.02 11.08
CA ASN A 4 -26.58 21.17 10.16
C ASN A 4 -27.43 20.32 9.18
N GLN A 5 -28.76 20.47 9.18
CA GLN A 5 -29.71 19.70 8.38
C GLN A 5 -29.63 19.95 6.86
N THR A 6 -28.86 20.94 6.40
CA THR A 6 -28.74 21.27 4.97
C THR A 6 -27.39 20.91 4.34
N LEU A 7 -26.47 20.23 5.05
CA LEU A 7 -25.17 19.83 4.49
C LEU A 7 -25.21 18.41 3.92
N CYS A 8 -24.50 18.22 2.81
CA CYS A 8 -24.32 16.93 2.15
C CYS A 8 -23.61 15.94 3.09
N LYS A 9 -24.23 14.78 3.34
CA LYS A 9 -23.64 13.74 4.21
C LYS A 9 -22.32 13.19 3.68
N THR A 10 -22.11 13.18 2.36
CA THR A 10 -20.91 12.62 1.72
C THR A 10 -19.70 13.55 1.82
N CYS A 11 -19.84 14.83 1.44
CA CYS A 11 -18.70 15.75 1.43
C CYS A 11 -18.63 16.69 2.64
N GLY A 12 -19.70 16.81 3.43
CA GLY A 12 -19.77 17.71 4.58
C GLY A 12 -19.70 19.22 4.26
N ILE A 13 -19.50 19.60 3.00
CA ILE A 13 -19.19 20.99 2.60
C ILE A 13 -20.32 21.65 1.81
N ARG A 14 -21.00 20.90 0.92
CA ARG A 14 -22.00 21.47 -0.01
C ARG A 14 -23.42 21.39 0.57
N LYS A 15 -24.25 22.38 0.25
CA LYS A 15 -25.67 22.36 0.63
C LYS A 15 -26.48 21.36 -0.21
N VAL A 16 -27.48 20.74 0.41
CA VAL A 16 -28.44 19.85 -0.24
C VAL A 16 -29.82 20.52 -0.35
N LYS A 17 -30.62 20.05 -1.32
CA LYS A 17 -32.04 20.45 -1.44
C LYS A 17 -32.86 19.78 -0.34
N GLU A 18 -34.01 20.35 -0.01
CA GLU A 18 -35.00 19.69 0.85
C GLU A 18 -35.31 18.29 0.30
N ASN A 19 -35.25 17.27 1.17
CA ASN A 19 -35.40 15.83 0.86
C ASN A 19 -34.23 15.13 0.12
N SER A 20 -33.05 15.73 0.01
CA SER A 20 -31.86 15.06 -0.54
C SER A 20 -30.76 14.93 0.51
N GLU A 21 -30.16 13.75 0.64
CA GLU A 21 -29.03 13.55 1.58
C GLU A 21 -27.67 13.90 0.96
N VAL A 22 -27.60 13.87 -0.37
CA VAL A 22 -26.37 14.04 -1.15
C VAL A 22 -26.50 15.24 -2.07
N CYS A 23 -25.41 16.00 -2.24
CA CYS A 23 -25.38 17.13 -3.17
C CYS A 23 -25.17 16.65 -4.61
N LYS A 24 -25.62 17.44 -5.60
CA LYS A 24 -25.50 17.12 -7.03
C LYS A 24 -24.11 16.66 -7.46
N THR A 25 -23.04 17.24 -6.91
CA THR A 25 -21.68 16.86 -7.27
C THR A 25 -21.30 15.50 -6.72
N CYS A 26 -21.63 15.20 -5.47
CA CYS A 26 -21.35 13.88 -4.88
C CYS A 26 -22.18 12.80 -5.55
N ASP A 27 -23.44 13.11 -5.87
CA ASP A 27 -24.34 12.22 -6.62
C ASP A 27 -23.73 11.85 -7.99
N LYS A 28 -23.22 12.84 -8.74
CA LYS A 28 -22.47 12.58 -9.97
C LYS A 28 -21.27 11.64 -9.77
N PHE A 29 -20.48 11.83 -8.72
CA PHE A 29 -19.33 10.95 -8.42
C PHE A 29 -19.76 9.54 -8.02
N ILE A 30 -20.90 9.39 -7.34
CA ILE A 30 -21.47 8.08 -7.01
C ILE A 30 -21.91 7.35 -8.29
N THR A 31 -22.62 8.04 -9.19
CA THR A 31 -23.00 7.47 -10.49
C THR A 31 -21.77 7.09 -11.30
N LEU A 32 -20.76 7.98 -11.36
CA LEU A 32 -19.49 7.70 -12.02
C LEU A 32 -18.80 6.45 -11.45
N GLY A 33 -18.76 6.30 -10.13
CA GLY A 33 -18.16 5.14 -9.47
C GLY A 33 -18.84 3.82 -9.87
N LYS A 34 -20.17 3.81 -10.03
CA LYS A 34 -20.93 2.63 -10.47
C LYS A 34 -20.69 2.27 -11.94
N GLU A 35 -20.55 3.26 -12.81
CA GLU A 35 -20.22 3.01 -14.22
C GLU A 35 -18.79 2.48 -14.36
N LEU A 36 -17.83 3.02 -13.60
CA LEU A 36 -16.42 2.61 -13.65
C LEU A 36 -16.16 1.16 -13.23
N THR A 37 -17.06 0.56 -12.44
CA THR A 37 -16.97 -0.86 -12.02
C THR A 37 -17.71 -1.81 -12.94
N THR A 38 -18.70 -1.33 -13.69
CA THR A 38 -19.55 -2.17 -14.55
C THR A 38 -19.15 -2.13 -16.02
N LYS A 39 -18.34 -1.14 -16.41
CA LYS A 39 -17.96 -0.86 -17.79
C LYS A 39 -16.46 -0.96 -17.99
N ASN A 40 -16.05 -1.36 -19.19
CA ASN A 40 -14.64 -1.61 -19.50
C ASN A 40 -13.96 -0.46 -20.22
N SER A 41 -14.74 0.44 -20.84
CA SER A 41 -14.22 1.55 -21.62
C SER A 41 -15.02 2.83 -21.40
N MET A 42 -14.35 3.99 -21.52
CA MET A 42 -14.97 5.31 -21.41
C MET A 42 -14.56 6.24 -22.57
N LYS A 43 -15.47 7.10 -23.02
CA LYS A 43 -15.22 8.17 -24.00
C LYS A 43 -15.54 9.53 -23.37
N ILE A 44 -14.76 10.54 -23.70
CA ILE A 44 -15.07 11.94 -23.36
C ILE A 44 -15.46 12.66 -24.65
N SER A 45 -16.60 13.34 -24.67
CA SER A 45 -17.13 14.03 -25.86
C SER A 45 -18.00 15.22 -25.46
N GLU A 46 -18.27 16.13 -26.41
CA GLU A 46 -19.20 17.25 -26.26
C GLU A 46 -20.68 16.84 -26.41
N GLU A 47 -20.93 15.59 -26.82
CA GLU A 47 -22.26 14.99 -26.80
C GLU A 47 -22.83 15.01 -25.37
N LYS A 48 -24.08 15.43 -25.20
CA LYS A 48 -24.70 15.50 -23.86
C LYS A 48 -24.93 14.09 -23.29
N SER A 49 -24.44 13.86 -22.07
CA SER A 49 -24.70 12.66 -21.26
C SER A 49 -25.12 13.04 -19.83
N GLU A 50 -25.42 12.04 -19.00
CA GLU A 50 -25.73 12.24 -17.58
C GLU A 50 -24.53 12.76 -16.77
N ILE A 51 -23.31 12.33 -17.13
CA ILE A 51 -22.10 12.61 -16.36
C ILE A 51 -21.29 13.70 -17.05
N ASN A 52 -21.57 14.95 -16.68
CA ASN A 52 -20.78 16.11 -17.07
C ASN A 52 -19.51 16.23 -16.21
N ILE A 53 -18.33 16.25 -16.84
CA ILE A 53 -17.03 16.47 -16.18
C ILE A 53 -16.75 17.96 -16.05
N PHE A 54 -16.63 18.65 -17.20
CA PHE A 54 -16.11 20.00 -17.27
C PHE A 54 -16.66 20.71 -18.51
N ARG A 55 -17.22 21.93 -18.31
CA ARG A 55 -17.88 22.71 -19.36
C ARG A 55 -18.91 21.87 -20.12
N ASP A 56 -18.75 21.74 -21.43
CA ASP A 56 -19.64 21.00 -22.31
C ASP A 56 -19.15 19.57 -22.56
N TYR A 57 -18.15 19.06 -21.81
CA TYR A 57 -17.65 17.68 -21.94
C TYR A 57 -18.31 16.71 -20.97
N PHE A 58 -18.68 15.56 -21.50
CA PHE A 58 -19.41 14.49 -20.83
C PHE A 58 -18.72 13.12 -21.00
N ILE A 59 -18.96 12.21 -20.06
CA ILE A 59 -18.47 10.82 -20.11
C ILE A 59 -19.53 9.91 -20.70
N PHE A 60 -19.08 8.99 -21.54
CA PHE A 60 -19.83 7.86 -22.04
C PHE A 60 -19.12 6.58 -21.66
N PHE A 61 -19.87 5.54 -21.34
CA PHE A 61 -19.33 4.22 -21.02
C PHE A 61 -19.81 3.17 -22.01
N LYS A 62 -18.95 2.20 -22.31
CA LYS A 62 -19.25 1.05 -23.18
C LYS A 62 -18.44 -0.17 -22.73
N ASP A 63 -18.94 -1.36 -23.05
CA ASP A 63 -18.27 -2.62 -22.77
C ASP A 63 -17.20 -3.01 -23.80
N GLU A 64 -17.16 -2.34 -24.96
CA GLU A 64 -16.21 -2.60 -26.06
C GLU A 64 -15.15 -1.49 -26.19
N GLU A 65 -13.92 -1.87 -26.52
CA GLU A 65 -12.81 -0.96 -26.86
C GLU A 65 -12.73 -0.75 -28.38
N ASP A 66 -12.57 0.50 -28.82
CA ASP A 66 -12.35 0.80 -30.24
C ASP A 66 -10.92 0.33 -30.65
N LYS A 67 -10.78 -0.32 -31.81
CA LYS A 67 -9.50 -0.97 -32.20
C LYS A 67 -8.41 -0.04 -32.76
N GLU A 68 -8.73 1.19 -33.17
CA GLU A 68 -7.77 2.12 -33.81
C GLU A 68 -7.52 3.40 -32.98
N TYR A 69 -6.27 3.87 -32.88
CA TYR A 69 -5.90 5.15 -32.24
C TYR A 69 -5.99 6.30 -33.25
N LYS A 70 -7.10 7.08 -33.27
CA LYS A 70 -7.21 8.23 -34.18
C LYS A 70 -7.78 9.54 -33.59
N SER A 71 -8.43 9.59 -32.42
CA SER A 71 -8.95 10.86 -31.85
C SER A 71 -9.30 10.79 -30.35
N LEU A 72 -9.57 11.97 -29.75
CA LEU A 72 -10.09 12.14 -28.39
C LEU A 72 -11.52 11.59 -28.19
N GLU A 73 -12.25 11.34 -29.27
CA GLU A 73 -13.62 10.80 -29.28
C GLU A 73 -13.66 9.26 -29.21
N LYS A 74 -12.56 8.62 -28.82
CA LYS A 74 -12.46 7.16 -28.72
C LYS A 74 -12.85 6.66 -27.33
N PHE A 75 -13.35 5.44 -27.27
CA PHE A 75 -13.42 4.68 -26.03
C PHE A 75 -12.03 4.21 -25.56
N TRP A 76 -11.60 4.71 -24.41
CA TRP A 76 -10.38 4.36 -23.68
C TRP A 76 -10.67 3.24 -22.70
N LYS A 77 -9.84 2.19 -22.69
CA LYS A 77 -9.93 1.13 -21.68
C LYS A 77 -9.69 1.69 -20.29
N ILE A 78 -10.56 1.34 -19.35
CA ILE A 78 -10.44 1.70 -17.94
C ILE A 78 -9.33 0.86 -17.31
N LYS A 79 -8.29 1.55 -16.82
CA LYS A 79 -7.09 0.94 -16.23
C LYS A 79 -7.13 0.91 -14.69
N SER A 80 -8.28 1.17 -14.07
CA SER A 80 -8.47 1.00 -12.63
C SER A 80 -8.85 -0.44 -12.28
N TYR A 81 -8.66 -0.79 -11.00
CA TYR A 81 -9.13 -2.02 -10.39
C TYR A 81 -9.77 -1.69 -9.04
N VAL A 82 -10.96 -2.24 -8.80
CA VAL A 82 -11.74 -2.10 -7.57
C VAL A 82 -12.50 -3.39 -7.34
N LYS A 83 -12.36 -4.02 -6.15
CA LYS A 83 -13.18 -5.19 -5.80
C LYS A 83 -14.66 -4.78 -5.73
N ALA A 84 -15.49 -5.43 -6.51
CA ALA A 84 -16.93 -5.17 -6.54
C ALA A 84 -17.72 -6.48 -6.50
N ASP A 85 -18.99 -6.39 -6.10
CA ASP A 85 -19.91 -7.52 -6.16
C ASP A 85 -20.29 -7.87 -7.61
N LYS A 86 -21.08 -8.94 -7.77
CA LYS A 86 -21.62 -9.38 -9.07
C LYS A 86 -22.52 -8.35 -9.78
N TYR A 87 -22.93 -7.29 -9.10
CA TYR A 87 -23.73 -6.19 -9.63
C TYR A 87 -22.88 -4.94 -9.90
N GLY A 88 -21.55 -5.00 -9.69
CA GLY A 88 -20.63 -3.89 -9.86
C GLY A 88 -20.69 -2.87 -8.73
N ILE A 89 -21.22 -3.21 -7.56
CA ILE A 89 -21.18 -2.33 -6.39
C ILE A 89 -19.83 -2.53 -5.67
N PRO A 90 -19.00 -1.47 -5.52
CA PRO A 90 -17.77 -1.57 -4.75
C PRO A 90 -18.05 -2.04 -3.33
N TYR A 91 -17.25 -2.98 -2.84
CA TYR A 91 -17.22 -3.37 -1.43
C TYR A 91 -16.89 -2.16 -0.53
N SER A 92 -17.45 -2.13 0.68
CA SER A 92 -17.04 -1.13 1.66
C SER A 92 -15.67 -1.48 2.25
N PHE A 93 -15.02 -0.52 2.91
CA PHE A 93 -13.78 -0.79 3.63
C PHE A 93 -13.98 -1.76 4.79
N ASP A 94 -15.18 -1.84 5.38
CA ASP A 94 -15.48 -2.84 6.41
C ASP A 94 -15.40 -4.25 5.82
N VAL A 95 -15.99 -4.47 4.63
CA VAL A 95 -15.89 -5.77 3.94
C VAL A 95 -14.44 -6.08 3.56
N LEU A 96 -13.64 -5.10 3.10
CA LEU A 96 -12.20 -5.35 2.84
C LEU A 96 -11.40 -5.68 4.10
N ALA A 97 -11.79 -5.11 5.24
CA ALA A 97 -11.17 -5.43 6.52
C ALA A 97 -11.52 -6.86 6.95
N GLU A 98 -12.77 -7.29 6.77
CA GLU A 98 -13.22 -8.67 7.05
C GLU A 98 -12.52 -9.72 6.17
N GLU A 99 -12.18 -9.38 4.92
CA GLU A 99 -11.43 -10.24 4.01
C GLU A 99 -9.94 -10.36 4.38
N SER A 100 -9.49 -9.62 5.39
CA SER A 100 -8.10 -9.68 5.84
C SER A 100 -7.80 -10.95 6.63
N LYS A 101 -6.61 -11.52 6.42
CA LYS A 101 -6.14 -12.64 7.24
C LYS A 101 -5.65 -12.13 8.59
N GLY A 102 -6.30 -12.59 9.65
CA GLY A 102 -5.99 -12.18 11.02
C GLY A 102 -6.75 -10.92 11.39
N ALA A 103 -6.05 -9.89 11.88
CA ALA A 103 -6.71 -8.67 12.32
C ALA A 103 -7.55 -8.02 11.21
N GLU A 104 -8.83 -7.78 11.48
CA GLU A 104 -9.75 -7.06 10.58
C GLU A 104 -9.33 -5.57 10.46
N ASN A 105 -8.48 -5.28 9.49
CA ASN A 105 -7.95 -3.95 9.21
C ASN A 105 -7.75 -3.77 7.71
N ILE A 106 -7.78 -2.54 7.24
CA ILE A 106 -7.28 -2.19 5.92
C ILE A 106 -5.84 -1.68 6.02
N ALA A 107 -5.13 -1.67 4.90
CA ALA A 107 -3.93 -0.87 4.75
C ALA A 107 -3.98 0.00 3.51
N ILE A 108 -3.22 1.08 3.57
CA ILE A 108 -2.94 1.97 2.45
C ILE A 108 -1.47 1.82 2.11
N LEU A 109 -1.21 1.61 0.84
CA LEU A 109 0.11 1.61 0.25
C LEU A 109 0.22 2.81 -0.68
N LYS A 110 1.22 3.66 -0.42
CA LYS A 110 1.62 4.73 -1.31
C LYS A 110 3.08 4.55 -1.69
N GLY A 111 3.40 4.71 -2.97
CA GLY A 111 4.78 4.63 -3.44
C GLY A 111 5.08 5.59 -4.58
N ASP A 112 6.38 5.80 -4.79
CA ASP A 112 6.91 6.76 -5.75
C ASP A 112 8.30 6.33 -6.25
N VAL A 113 8.60 6.60 -7.52
CA VAL A 113 9.91 6.29 -8.11
C VAL A 113 10.99 7.24 -7.63
N ASP A 114 12.04 6.64 -7.09
CA ASP A 114 13.13 7.39 -6.51
C ASP A 114 13.97 8.11 -7.56
N SER A 115 14.02 9.44 -7.45
CA SER A 115 14.95 10.28 -8.19
C SER A 115 14.76 10.21 -9.71
N LEU A 116 13.55 9.91 -10.18
CA LEU A 116 13.22 9.84 -11.61
C LEU A 116 13.59 11.13 -12.35
N GLY A 117 13.31 12.29 -11.76
CA GLY A 117 13.70 13.58 -12.34
C GLY A 117 15.21 13.75 -12.54
N ASN A 118 16.04 13.18 -11.64
CA ASN A 118 17.50 13.18 -11.81
C ASN A 118 17.94 12.16 -12.86
N PHE A 119 17.31 10.98 -12.88
CA PHE A 119 17.54 9.96 -13.90
C PHE A 119 17.27 10.49 -15.31
N ILE A 120 16.19 11.26 -15.48
CA ILE A 120 15.81 11.88 -16.76
C ILE A 120 16.81 12.95 -17.20
N LYS A 121 17.35 13.73 -16.26
CA LYS A 121 18.33 14.80 -16.55
C LYS A 121 19.72 14.29 -16.92
N ASP A 122 20.05 13.08 -16.49
CA ASP A 122 21.36 12.49 -16.72
C ASP A 122 21.48 11.99 -18.16
N LYS A 123 22.30 12.70 -18.94
CA LYS A 123 22.58 12.41 -20.36
C LYS A 123 23.30 11.07 -20.56
N SER A 124 23.90 10.49 -19.53
CA SER A 124 24.51 9.16 -19.65
C SER A 124 23.48 8.03 -19.75
N ASN A 125 22.21 8.29 -19.43
CA ASN A 125 21.12 7.31 -19.52
C ASN A 125 20.50 7.18 -20.92
N ALA A 126 21.14 7.73 -21.95
CA ALA A 126 20.67 7.68 -23.34
C ALA A 126 19.28 8.30 -23.56
N LEU A 127 18.88 9.26 -22.72
CA LEU A 127 17.65 10.05 -22.88
C LEU A 127 17.88 11.32 -23.73
N ASP A 128 18.81 11.22 -24.68
CA ASP A 128 19.30 12.35 -25.48
C ASP A 128 18.33 12.80 -26.57
N SER A 129 17.24 12.05 -26.77
CA SER A 129 16.18 12.34 -27.73
C SER A 129 14.81 12.39 -27.08
N TYR A 130 13.90 13.16 -27.70
CA TYR A 130 12.51 13.28 -27.26
C TYR A 130 11.76 11.94 -27.34
N GLU A 131 12.10 11.11 -28.32
CA GLU A 131 11.53 9.78 -28.52
C GLU A 131 11.87 8.84 -27.36
N ASN A 132 13.12 8.85 -26.90
CA ASN A 132 13.55 8.03 -25.77
C ASN A 132 12.86 8.47 -24.47
N TYR A 133 12.66 9.78 -24.29
CA TYR A 133 11.88 10.31 -23.18
C TYR A 133 10.42 9.84 -23.22
N ILE A 134 9.74 9.95 -24.37
CA ILE A 134 8.37 9.46 -24.52
C ILE A 134 8.31 7.96 -24.23
N TYR A 135 9.24 7.19 -24.77
CA TYR A 135 9.28 5.75 -24.59
C TYR A 135 9.43 5.37 -23.11
N LEU A 136 10.36 6.02 -22.38
CA LEU A 136 10.51 5.83 -20.94
C LEU A 136 9.22 6.18 -20.19
N ALA A 137 8.64 7.35 -20.44
CA ALA A 137 7.43 7.80 -19.76
C ALA A 137 6.24 6.86 -19.99
N GLN A 138 6.03 6.42 -21.23
CA GLN A 138 4.97 5.47 -21.58
C GLN A 138 5.22 4.09 -20.96
N THR A 139 6.45 3.61 -21.00
CA THR A 139 6.83 2.29 -20.48
C THR A 139 6.68 2.25 -18.96
N LEU A 140 7.14 3.30 -18.27
CA LEU A 140 6.97 3.45 -16.83
C LEU A 140 5.49 3.54 -16.43
N ASN A 141 4.72 4.36 -17.13
CA ASN A 141 3.27 4.44 -16.90
C ASN A 141 2.59 3.08 -17.14
N ASN A 142 3.01 2.31 -18.15
CA ASN A 142 2.46 0.98 -18.42
C ASN A 142 2.79 -0.03 -17.31
N PHE A 143 3.93 0.10 -16.64
CA PHE A 143 4.23 -0.72 -15.46
C PHE A 143 3.15 -0.52 -14.39
N PHE A 144 2.87 0.72 -13.98
CA PHE A 144 1.88 0.99 -12.94
C PHE A 144 0.42 0.80 -13.38
N THR A 145 0.10 1.06 -14.65
CA THR A 145 -1.30 1.01 -15.13
C THR A 145 -1.70 -0.35 -15.71
N ILE A 146 -0.75 -1.20 -16.10
CA ILE A 146 -1.03 -2.52 -16.70
C ILE A 146 -0.45 -3.63 -15.85
N LYS A 147 0.85 -3.62 -15.55
CA LYS A 147 1.51 -4.71 -14.80
C LYS A 147 1.02 -4.78 -13.36
N VAL A 148 0.95 -3.65 -12.65
CA VAL A 148 0.40 -3.61 -11.28
C VAL A 148 -1.06 -4.01 -11.28
N LYS A 149 -1.89 -3.47 -12.20
CA LYS A 149 -3.30 -3.88 -12.35
C LYS A 149 -3.45 -5.40 -12.47
N LYS A 150 -2.61 -6.04 -13.28
CA LYS A 150 -2.60 -7.50 -13.43
C LYS A 150 -2.30 -8.23 -12.12
N LEU A 151 -1.37 -7.74 -11.29
CA LEU A 151 -1.12 -8.32 -9.96
C LEU A 151 -2.37 -8.25 -9.06
N LEU A 152 -3.13 -7.15 -9.15
CA LEU A 152 -4.37 -7.00 -8.38
C LEU A 152 -5.46 -7.97 -8.86
N GLU A 153 -5.62 -8.11 -10.17
CA GLU A 153 -6.61 -9.01 -10.77
C GLU A 153 -6.29 -10.50 -10.53
N ASP A 154 -5.01 -10.88 -10.59
CA ASP A 154 -4.58 -12.29 -10.53
C ASP A 154 -4.35 -12.79 -9.09
N THR A 155 -3.89 -11.92 -8.18
CA THR A 155 -3.35 -12.34 -6.87
C THR A 155 -3.90 -11.54 -5.67
N TYR A 156 -4.18 -10.25 -5.85
CA TYR A 156 -4.51 -9.32 -4.76
C TYR A 156 -5.90 -8.71 -4.94
N GLU A 157 -6.91 -9.57 -4.94
CA GLU A 157 -8.27 -9.19 -5.29
C GLU A 157 -8.94 -8.27 -4.25
N ASN A 158 -8.46 -8.25 -3.01
CA ASN A 158 -9.00 -7.44 -1.93
C ASN A 158 -8.42 -6.03 -1.92
N THR A 159 -8.29 -5.41 -3.10
CA THR A 159 -7.60 -4.13 -3.29
C THR A 159 -8.33 -3.15 -4.22
N TYR A 160 -8.01 -1.87 -4.02
CA TYR A 160 -8.65 -0.69 -4.59
C TYR A 160 -7.54 0.22 -5.09
N VAL A 161 -7.50 0.46 -6.39
CA VAL A 161 -6.64 1.50 -6.96
C VAL A 161 -7.34 2.84 -6.80
N VAL A 162 -6.79 3.72 -5.96
CA VAL A 162 -7.23 5.13 -5.89
C VAL A 162 -6.59 5.90 -7.04
N PHE A 163 -5.28 5.72 -7.25
CA PHE A 163 -4.60 6.10 -8.48
C PHE A 163 -3.35 5.24 -8.69
N THR A 164 -3.04 4.94 -9.94
CA THR A 164 -1.75 4.42 -10.40
C THR A 164 -1.42 5.12 -11.72
N GLY A 165 -0.20 5.64 -11.87
CA GLY A 165 0.17 6.29 -13.14
C GLY A 165 1.47 7.04 -13.06
N GLY A 166 2.13 7.20 -14.20
CA GLY A 166 3.42 7.87 -14.26
C GLY A 166 4.45 7.16 -13.38
N ASP A 167 4.78 7.76 -12.24
CA ASP A 167 5.77 7.31 -11.27
C ASP A 167 5.23 7.09 -9.85
N ASP A 168 3.93 7.27 -9.62
CA ASP A 168 3.30 7.12 -8.30
C ASP A 168 2.11 6.17 -8.29
N PHE A 169 1.79 5.68 -7.10
CA PHE A 169 0.62 4.83 -6.87
C PHE A 169 0.08 4.97 -5.45
N PHE A 170 -1.23 4.78 -5.32
CA PHE A 170 -1.98 4.78 -4.08
C PHE A 170 -3.06 3.69 -4.13
N ILE A 171 -2.90 2.69 -3.28
CA ILE A 171 -3.71 1.48 -3.26
C ILE A 171 -4.21 1.25 -1.83
N ILE A 172 -5.49 0.93 -1.68
CA ILE A 172 -6.11 0.56 -0.40
C ILE A 172 -6.57 -0.89 -0.50
N GLY A 173 -6.52 -1.66 0.58
CA GLY A 173 -7.05 -3.03 0.56
C GLY A 173 -6.92 -3.74 1.89
N ALA A 174 -7.20 -5.04 1.88
CA ALA A 174 -6.92 -5.94 3.00
C ALA A 174 -5.44 -5.83 3.40
N TRP A 175 -5.17 -5.61 4.69
CA TRP A 175 -3.83 -5.20 5.13
C TRP A 175 -2.74 -6.22 4.77
N ASN A 176 -3.05 -7.51 4.89
CA ASN A 176 -2.14 -8.62 4.60
C ASN A 176 -1.84 -8.76 3.10
N GLU A 177 -2.77 -8.38 2.23
CA GLU A 177 -2.54 -8.35 0.79
C GLU A 177 -1.71 -7.15 0.40
N ILE A 178 -1.99 -5.98 0.98
CA ILE A 178 -1.25 -4.74 0.71
C ILE A 178 0.24 -4.87 1.04
N ILE A 179 0.59 -5.51 2.17
CA ILE A 179 2.01 -5.71 2.52
C ILE A 179 2.71 -6.61 1.51
N LYS A 180 2.07 -7.70 1.07
CA LYS A 180 2.62 -8.60 0.05
C LYS A 180 2.72 -7.92 -1.31
N LEU A 181 1.66 -7.23 -1.71
CA LEU A 181 1.62 -6.42 -2.93
C LEU A 181 2.76 -5.40 -2.97
N ALA A 182 3.06 -4.73 -1.86
CA ALA A 182 4.16 -3.78 -1.80
C ALA A 182 5.51 -4.44 -2.13
N LYS A 183 5.75 -5.66 -1.61
CA LYS A 183 6.95 -6.46 -1.92
C LYS A 183 6.98 -6.84 -3.40
N ASP A 184 5.90 -7.39 -3.92
CA ASP A 184 5.83 -7.86 -5.31
C ASP A 184 5.99 -6.71 -6.31
N ILE A 185 5.36 -5.55 -6.06
CA ILE A 185 5.55 -4.34 -6.88
C ILE A 185 7.03 -3.94 -6.89
N TYR A 186 7.69 -3.93 -5.73
CA TYR A 186 9.09 -3.56 -5.63
C TYR A 186 10.00 -4.53 -6.40
N GLU A 187 9.83 -5.85 -6.22
CA GLU A 187 10.64 -6.87 -6.89
C GLU A 187 10.45 -6.83 -8.41
N GLU A 188 9.20 -6.77 -8.88
CA GLU A 188 8.86 -6.64 -10.29
C GLU A 188 9.41 -5.33 -10.90
N PHE A 189 9.40 -4.23 -10.12
CA PHE A 189 9.93 -2.95 -10.58
C PHE A 189 11.46 -2.96 -10.72
N LYS A 190 12.17 -3.60 -9.77
CA LYS A 190 13.62 -3.77 -9.86
C LYS A 190 14.01 -4.58 -11.10
N ILE A 191 13.28 -5.65 -11.39
CA ILE A 191 13.48 -6.45 -12.60
C ILE A 191 13.18 -5.61 -13.85
N PHE A 192 12.02 -4.94 -13.87
CA PHE A 192 11.57 -4.12 -15.00
C PHE A 192 12.55 -3.00 -15.37
N THR A 193 13.18 -2.37 -14.38
CA THR A 193 14.12 -1.27 -14.59
C THR A 193 15.58 -1.72 -14.69
N SER A 194 15.85 -3.03 -14.70
CA SER A 194 17.19 -3.60 -14.60
C SER A 194 18.00 -2.97 -13.47
N GLU A 195 17.34 -2.80 -12.32
CA GLU A 195 17.85 -2.20 -11.09
C GLU A 195 18.28 -0.73 -11.17
N LYS A 196 18.08 -0.05 -12.30
CA LYS A 196 18.51 1.35 -12.51
C LYS A 196 17.67 2.37 -11.72
N LEU A 197 16.43 2.01 -11.39
CA LEU A 197 15.53 2.81 -10.57
C LEU A 197 15.14 2.02 -9.33
N THR A 198 14.64 2.74 -8.33
CA THR A 198 14.21 2.19 -7.04
C THR A 198 12.89 2.83 -6.63
N LEU A 199 12.20 2.24 -5.65
CA LEU A 199 10.94 2.75 -5.13
C LEU A 199 11.08 3.04 -3.64
N SER A 200 10.50 4.17 -3.22
CA SER A 200 10.20 4.40 -1.81
C SER A 200 8.71 4.20 -1.58
N VAL A 201 8.35 3.50 -0.51
CA VAL A 201 6.94 3.25 -0.18
C VAL A 201 6.65 3.52 1.29
N GLY A 202 5.44 3.99 1.56
CA GLY A 202 4.84 4.06 2.90
C GLY A 202 3.63 3.13 2.97
N VAL A 203 3.54 2.36 4.05
CA VAL A 203 2.40 1.46 4.31
C VAL A 203 1.79 1.79 5.67
N MET A 204 0.53 2.22 5.64
CA MET A 204 -0.24 2.54 6.85
C MET A 204 -1.33 1.49 7.06
N LEU A 205 -1.35 0.83 8.22
CA LEU A 205 -2.50 0.04 8.66
C LEU A 205 -3.53 0.94 9.34
N SER A 206 -4.81 0.66 9.11
CA SER A 206 -5.91 1.47 9.64
C SER A 206 -7.17 0.62 9.89
N LYS A 207 -8.04 1.11 10.77
CA LYS A 207 -9.41 0.61 10.88
C LYS A 207 -10.26 1.14 9.71
N ALA A 208 -11.24 0.37 9.27
CA ALA A 208 -12.10 0.69 8.13
C ALA A 208 -12.88 2.01 8.31
N ASN A 209 -13.20 2.38 9.56
CA ASN A 209 -13.97 3.58 9.89
C ASN A 209 -13.13 4.87 9.94
N VAL A 210 -11.81 4.80 9.70
CA VAL A 210 -10.94 5.97 9.72
C VAL A 210 -11.13 6.77 8.42
N PRO A 211 -11.28 8.11 8.48
CA PRO A 211 -11.48 8.93 7.28
C PRO A 211 -10.32 8.85 6.26
N ILE A 212 -10.65 8.73 4.97
CA ILE A 212 -9.67 8.64 3.86
C ILE A 212 -8.70 9.83 3.86
N SER A 213 -9.17 11.05 4.12
CA SER A 213 -8.31 12.24 4.16
C SER A 213 -7.22 12.14 5.21
N TYR A 214 -7.54 11.62 6.40
CA TYR A 214 -6.57 11.38 7.46
C TYR A 214 -5.57 10.29 7.07
N MET A 215 -6.07 9.18 6.52
CA MET A 215 -5.24 8.07 6.05
C MET A 215 -4.27 8.50 4.94
N HIS A 216 -4.72 9.35 4.01
CA HIS A 216 -3.89 9.93 2.96
C HIS A 216 -2.74 10.76 3.54
N THR A 217 -3.04 11.68 4.48
CA THR A 217 -1.99 12.49 5.13
C THR A 217 -0.97 11.61 5.84
N LYS A 218 -1.43 10.58 6.55
CA LYS A 218 -0.52 9.70 7.31
C LYS A 218 0.34 8.81 6.42
N VAL A 219 -0.21 8.22 5.36
CA VAL A 219 0.63 7.43 4.44
C VAL A 219 1.63 8.30 3.68
N GLU A 220 1.32 9.58 3.43
CA GLU A 220 2.27 10.53 2.86
C GLU A 220 3.46 10.78 3.80
N GLU A 221 3.21 10.98 5.10
CA GLU A 221 4.25 11.13 6.10
C GLU A 221 5.19 9.90 6.12
N LEU A 222 4.63 8.69 6.03
CA LEU A 222 5.42 7.45 5.96
C LEU A 222 6.23 7.33 4.66
N LEU A 223 5.67 7.75 3.52
CA LEU A 223 6.40 7.81 2.26
C LEU A 223 7.57 8.80 2.33
N ASP A 224 7.36 9.96 2.95
CA ASP A 224 8.39 10.96 3.17
C ASP A 224 9.50 10.45 4.10
N GLU A 225 9.17 9.65 5.12
CA GLU A 225 10.16 8.93 5.93
C GLU A 225 11.03 7.99 5.09
N SER A 226 10.42 7.19 4.21
CA SER A 226 11.14 6.32 3.26
C SER A 226 12.07 7.11 2.34
N LYS A 227 11.59 8.23 1.78
CA LYS A 227 12.37 9.09 0.88
C LYS A 227 13.48 9.85 1.59
N ARG A 228 13.34 10.13 2.90
CA ARG A 228 14.39 10.76 3.73
C ARG A 228 15.51 9.79 4.10
N ASN A 229 15.27 8.48 4.04
CA ASN A 229 16.31 7.50 4.29
C ASN A 229 17.45 7.67 3.28
N LYS A 230 18.70 7.53 3.74
CA LYS A 230 19.88 7.83 2.92
C LYS A 230 19.90 6.94 1.68
N GLY A 231 19.84 7.55 0.49
CA GLY A 231 19.78 6.83 -0.78
C GLY A 231 18.44 6.17 -1.08
N LYS A 232 17.35 6.59 -0.41
CA LYS A 232 15.96 6.20 -0.69
C LYS A 232 15.75 4.68 -0.70
N ASP A 233 15.11 4.06 -1.70
CA ASP A 233 15.00 2.61 -1.84
C ASP A 233 14.53 1.91 -0.54
N SER A 234 13.46 2.46 0.03
CA SER A 234 13.05 2.17 1.40
C SER A 234 11.56 1.92 1.53
N ILE A 235 11.23 1.11 2.53
CA ILE A 235 9.88 0.88 3.00
C ILE A 235 9.73 1.44 4.42
N THR A 236 8.62 2.12 4.65
CA THR A 236 8.19 2.50 6.00
C THR A 236 6.90 1.76 6.31
N LEU A 237 6.94 0.94 7.36
CA LEU A 237 5.86 0.05 7.79
C LEU A 237 5.97 -0.16 9.30
N PHE A 238 4.85 -0.22 10.02
CA PHE A 238 4.83 -0.36 11.49
C PHE A 238 5.71 0.68 12.22
N ASN A 239 5.74 1.92 11.70
CA ASN A 239 6.55 3.05 12.18
C ASN A 239 8.05 2.81 12.20
N GLU A 240 8.54 1.88 11.40
CA GLU A 240 9.97 1.69 11.16
C GLU A 240 10.27 1.99 9.70
N THR A 241 11.45 2.53 9.42
CA THR A 241 11.95 2.78 8.06
C THR A 241 13.24 2.01 7.85
N ILE A 242 13.27 1.17 6.80
CA ILE A 242 14.45 0.38 6.41
C ILE A 242 14.59 0.29 4.89
N LYS A 243 15.75 -0.17 4.44
CA LYS A 243 15.99 -0.48 3.03
C LYS A 243 15.19 -1.72 2.61
N TRP A 244 14.71 -1.72 1.36
CA TRP A 244 14.02 -2.89 0.81
C TRP A 244 14.84 -4.17 0.85
N GLN A 245 16.11 -4.09 0.49
CA GLN A 245 17.02 -5.24 0.53
C GLN A 245 17.20 -5.81 1.94
N GLU A 246 17.16 -4.95 2.97
CA GLU A 246 17.17 -5.39 4.36
C GLU A 246 15.86 -6.07 4.72
N TYR A 247 14.72 -5.46 4.36
CA TYR A 247 13.39 -6.03 4.59
C TYR A 247 13.24 -7.44 3.98
N ILE A 248 13.54 -7.59 2.69
CA ILE A 248 13.36 -8.85 1.94
C ILE A 248 14.21 -9.97 2.54
N LYS A 249 15.50 -9.72 2.77
CA LYS A 249 16.40 -10.73 3.36
C LYS A 249 15.96 -11.17 4.75
N ASN A 250 15.56 -10.21 5.59
CA ASN A 250 15.06 -10.53 6.93
C ASN A 250 13.75 -11.30 6.87
N TYR A 251 12.85 -10.92 5.95
CA TYR A 251 11.57 -11.59 5.75
C TYR A 251 11.78 -13.04 5.33
N GLU A 252 12.65 -13.33 4.36
CA GLU A 252 12.96 -14.68 3.91
C GLU A 252 13.50 -15.57 5.05
N ILE A 253 14.39 -15.02 5.88
CA ILE A 253 14.98 -15.74 7.01
C ILE A 253 13.94 -16.02 8.10
N LEU A 254 13.17 -15.00 8.51
CA LEU A 254 12.30 -15.08 9.68
C LEU A 254 10.94 -15.70 9.35
N ASN A 255 10.33 -15.35 8.22
CA ASN A 255 8.96 -15.77 7.89
C ASN A 255 8.84 -17.30 7.86
N ILE A 256 9.80 -18.00 7.23
CA ILE A 256 9.81 -19.47 7.19
C ILE A 256 9.92 -20.07 8.59
N LYS A 257 10.81 -19.53 9.43
CA LYS A 257 11.01 -20.04 10.79
C LYS A 257 9.79 -19.82 11.68
N LEU A 258 9.17 -18.65 11.61
CA LEU A 258 7.97 -18.31 12.36
C LEU A 258 6.76 -19.15 11.92
N GLU A 259 6.58 -19.35 10.61
CA GLU A 259 5.47 -20.14 10.07
C GLU A 259 5.60 -21.65 10.35
N ASN A 260 6.82 -22.16 10.51
CA ASN A 260 7.07 -23.58 10.84
C ASN A 260 6.95 -23.92 12.33
N MET A 261 6.71 -22.93 13.20
CA MET A 261 6.52 -23.17 14.63
C MET A 261 5.27 -24.03 14.90
N SER A 262 5.21 -24.68 16.07
CA SER A 262 4.00 -25.38 16.50
C SER A 262 2.87 -24.38 16.76
N GLU A 263 1.62 -24.73 16.46
CA GLU A 263 0.48 -23.82 16.70
C GLU A 263 0.33 -23.42 18.18
N GLU A 264 0.79 -24.26 19.10
CA GLU A 264 0.83 -23.93 20.52
C GLU A 264 1.85 -22.82 20.82
N ASP A 265 3.08 -22.95 20.32
CA ASP A 265 4.12 -21.93 20.49
C ASP A 265 3.75 -20.62 19.81
N LYS A 266 3.09 -20.68 18.65
CA LYS A 266 2.64 -19.48 17.94
C LYS A 266 1.56 -18.69 18.69
N LYS A 267 0.81 -19.31 19.62
CA LYS A 267 -0.20 -18.63 20.47
C LYS A 267 0.40 -17.96 21.71
N SER A 268 1.71 -18.07 21.88
CA SER A 268 2.39 -17.59 23.07
C SER A 268 2.36 -16.06 23.19
N ALA A 269 2.15 -15.57 24.42
CA ALA A 269 2.33 -14.15 24.76
C ALA A 269 3.78 -13.66 24.56
N PHE A 270 4.71 -14.59 24.31
CA PHE A 270 6.10 -14.34 23.94
C PHE A 270 6.25 -13.24 22.89
N PHE A 271 5.44 -13.23 21.82
CA PHE A 271 5.64 -12.29 20.71
C PHE A 271 5.37 -10.83 21.09
N TYR A 272 4.45 -10.58 22.03
CA TYR A 272 4.23 -9.22 22.54
C TYR A 272 5.42 -8.74 23.37
N ASN A 273 5.99 -9.60 24.22
CA ASN A 273 7.22 -9.31 24.92
C ASN A 273 8.41 -9.18 23.96
N LEU A 274 8.44 -9.98 22.88
CA LEU A 274 9.49 -9.93 21.87
C LEU A 274 9.56 -8.55 21.20
N LEU A 275 8.41 -7.91 20.93
CA LEU A 275 8.40 -6.54 20.42
C LEU A 275 9.10 -5.56 21.36
N GLU A 276 8.86 -5.65 22.68
CA GLU A 276 9.55 -4.82 23.67
C GLU A 276 11.07 -5.07 23.64
N LEU A 277 11.49 -6.34 23.55
CA LEU A 277 12.91 -6.70 23.46
C LEU A 277 13.56 -6.20 22.16
N ILE A 278 12.83 -6.23 21.05
CA ILE A 278 13.28 -5.65 19.79
C ILE A 278 13.47 -4.13 19.95
N GLU A 279 12.51 -3.44 20.58
CA GLU A 279 12.62 -2.00 20.84
C GLU A 279 13.78 -1.64 21.77
N MET A 280 14.06 -2.47 22.79
CA MET A 280 15.28 -2.34 23.60
C MET A 280 16.52 -2.40 22.69
N SER A 281 16.60 -3.35 21.76
CA SER A 281 17.72 -3.45 20.81
C SER A 281 17.82 -2.23 19.87
N ILE A 282 16.68 -1.70 19.39
CA ILE A 282 16.65 -0.46 18.60
C ILE A 282 17.26 0.70 19.39
N ARG A 283 16.86 0.87 20.66
CA ARG A 283 17.36 1.96 21.52
C ARG A 283 18.85 1.81 21.87
N VAL A 284 19.34 0.58 22.06
CA VAL A 284 20.78 0.34 22.27
C VAL A 284 21.61 0.81 21.08
N ASN A 285 21.10 0.64 19.87
CA ASN A 285 21.77 1.04 18.64
C ASN A 285 21.62 2.55 18.33
N ASP A 286 20.71 3.25 19.01
CA ASP A 286 20.55 4.70 18.91
C ASP A 286 21.29 5.42 20.05
N LYS A 287 22.39 6.10 19.71
CA LYS A 287 23.22 6.84 20.67
C LYS A 287 22.46 7.89 21.48
N ASN A 288 21.33 8.38 20.99
CA ASN A 288 20.54 9.42 21.66
C ASN A 288 19.52 8.84 22.66
N LEU A 289 19.25 7.53 22.63
CA LEU A 289 18.19 6.88 23.41
C LEU A 289 18.70 5.79 24.36
N LEU A 290 20.02 5.73 24.60
CA LEU A 290 20.68 4.66 25.35
C LEU A 290 20.28 4.66 26.83
N ASP A 291 19.45 3.70 27.24
CA ASP A 291 19.32 3.27 28.64
C ASP A 291 20.19 2.01 28.87
N ILE A 292 20.99 2.00 29.94
CA ILE A 292 21.81 0.85 30.33
C ILE A 292 20.96 -0.42 30.49
N LYS A 293 19.71 -0.29 30.92
CA LYS A 293 18.77 -1.41 31.05
C LYS A 293 18.44 -2.07 29.71
N ASP A 294 18.52 -1.32 28.60
CA ASP A 294 18.23 -1.86 27.28
C ASP A 294 19.29 -2.88 26.83
N ALA A 295 20.52 -2.77 27.33
CA ALA A 295 21.58 -3.76 27.07
C ALA A 295 21.25 -5.17 27.61
N MET A 296 20.24 -5.29 28.48
CA MET A 296 19.79 -6.58 29.01
C MET A 296 18.91 -7.38 28.04
N TRP A 297 18.58 -6.85 26.86
CA TRP A 297 17.62 -7.46 25.93
C TRP A 297 17.98 -8.91 25.57
N LYS A 298 19.27 -9.25 25.36
CA LYS A 298 19.70 -10.62 25.03
C LYS A 298 19.42 -11.62 26.16
N SER A 299 19.71 -11.22 27.40
CA SER A 299 19.48 -12.06 28.57
C SER A 299 17.97 -12.28 28.78
N LYS A 300 17.17 -11.22 28.65
CA LYS A 300 15.71 -11.28 28.73
C LYS A 300 15.11 -12.11 27.60
N LEU A 301 15.66 -12.05 26.39
CA LEU A 301 15.24 -12.86 25.25
C LEU A 301 15.41 -14.35 25.54
N ASN A 302 16.60 -14.77 26.00
CA ASN A 302 16.87 -16.17 26.35
C ASN A 302 15.90 -16.68 27.42
N TYR A 303 15.72 -15.91 28.50
CA TYR A 303 14.78 -16.28 29.56
C TYR A 303 13.33 -16.38 29.05
N SER A 304 12.88 -15.35 28.32
CA SER A 304 11.51 -15.29 27.78
C SER A 304 11.26 -16.43 26.80
N PHE A 305 12.20 -16.73 25.91
CA PHE A 305 12.10 -17.79 24.93
C PHE A 305 11.99 -19.17 25.62
N ARG A 306 12.93 -19.52 26.50
CA ARG A 306 12.94 -20.83 27.18
C ARG A 306 11.73 -21.06 28.08
N ARG A 307 11.14 -19.99 28.62
CA ARG A 307 9.95 -20.05 29.47
C ARG A 307 8.66 -20.24 28.68
N ASN A 308 8.57 -19.67 27.47
CA ASN A 308 7.31 -19.52 26.74
C ASN A 308 7.21 -20.35 25.46
N ILE A 309 8.33 -20.81 24.90
CA ILE A 309 8.39 -21.68 23.71
C ILE A 309 8.70 -23.10 24.18
N LYS A 310 7.74 -24.01 24.04
CA LYS A 310 7.80 -25.38 24.57
C LYS A 310 8.79 -26.25 23.81
N ASN A 311 8.80 -26.15 22.48
CA ASN A 311 9.68 -26.96 21.64
C ASN A 311 11.16 -26.57 21.79
N GLN A 312 11.45 -25.43 22.42
CA GLN A 312 12.80 -24.90 22.62
C GLN A 312 13.64 -24.98 21.34
N ASP A 313 13.06 -24.56 20.22
CA ASP A 313 13.75 -24.54 18.92
C ASP A 313 14.97 -23.61 18.98
N GLU A 314 16.15 -24.21 19.17
CA GLU A 314 17.42 -23.48 19.28
C GLU A 314 17.81 -22.79 17.97
N GLU A 315 17.34 -23.29 16.82
CA GLU A 315 17.61 -22.65 15.54
C GLU A 315 16.80 -21.35 15.41
N LEU A 316 15.51 -21.39 15.74
CA LEU A 316 14.68 -20.18 15.80
C LEU A 316 15.25 -19.18 16.81
N PHE A 317 15.65 -19.63 18.01
CA PHE A 317 16.25 -18.75 19.02
C PHE A 317 17.50 -18.04 18.48
N LYS A 318 18.40 -18.79 17.84
CA LYS A 318 19.63 -18.24 17.24
C LYS A 318 19.29 -17.22 16.15
N VAL A 319 18.36 -17.54 15.26
CA VAL A 319 17.93 -16.64 14.19
C VAL A 319 17.33 -15.36 14.78
N LEU A 320 16.44 -15.45 15.77
CA LEU A 320 15.86 -14.28 16.43
C LEU A 320 16.95 -13.42 17.07
N ASN A 321 17.86 -14.00 17.85
CA ASN A 321 18.94 -13.26 18.50
C ASN A 321 19.81 -12.53 17.47
N GLU A 322 20.19 -13.20 16.37
CA GLU A 322 21.00 -12.60 15.31
C GLU A 322 20.27 -11.48 14.55
N GLN A 323 18.99 -11.66 14.19
CA GLN A 323 18.25 -10.63 13.45
C GLN A 323 17.88 -9.43 14.32
N ILE A 324 17.58 -9.64 15.61
CA ILE A 324 17.34 -8.54 16.56
C ILE A 324 18.61 -7.72 16.77
N GLU A 325 19.78 -8.35 16.81
CA GLU A 325 21.05 -7.64 16.95
C GLU A 325 21.40 -6.84 15.68
N LYS A 326 21.28 -7.46 14.51
CA LYS A 326 21.75 -6.86 13.24
C LYS A 326 20.73 -5.94 12.58
N ASN A 327 19.47 -6.34 12.57
CA ASN A 327 18.38 -5.70 11.83
C ASN A 327 17.12 -5.58 12.71
N PRO A 328 17.19 -4.90 13.88
CA PRO A 328 16.07 -4.88 14.82
C PRO A 328 14.80 -4.27 14.23
N LYS A 329 14.91 -3.23 13.40
CA LYS A 329 13.77 -2.59 12.73
C LYS A 329 13.06 -3.51 11.76
N ALA A 330 13.80 -4.22 10.91
CA ALA A 330 13.26 -5.23 10.01
C ALA A 330 12.58 -6.36 10.80
N THR A 331 13.24 -6.82 11.87
CA THR A 331 12.68 -7.84 12.76
C THR A 331 11.36 -7.39 13.39
N LYS A 332 11.27 -6.12 13.83
CA LYS A 332 10.04 -5.54 14.36
C LYS A 332 8.90 -5.58 13.35
N MET A 333 9.16 -5.21 12.10
CA MET A 333 8.14 -5.25 11.04
C MET A 333 7.60 -6.67 10.84
N ILE A 334 8.49 -7.66 10.71
CA ILE A 334 8.12 -9.05 10.43
C ILE A 334 7.40 -9.70 11.61
N VAL A 335 7.87 -9.46 12.84
CA VAL A 335 7.19 -9.95 14.05
C VAL A 335 5.83 -9.27 14.22
N SER A 336 5.71 -7.98 13.90
CA SER A 336 4.43 -7.28 13.91
C SER A 336 3.46 -7.89 12.90
N GLU A 337 3.90 -8.10 11.65
CA GLU A 337 3.09 -8.79 10.63
C GLU A 337 2.64 -10.18 11.10
N PHE A 338 3.55 -10.95 11.68
CA PHE A 338 3.25 -12.29 12.22
C PHE A 338 2.19 -12.25 13.32
N ILE A 339 2.27 -11.28 14.25
CA ILE A 339 1.26 -11.10 15.30
C ILE A 339 -0.09 -10.71 14.69
N TYR A 340 -0.11 -9.76 13.74
CA TYR A 340 -1.35 -9.29 13.13
C TYR A 340 -2.06 -10.39 12.34
N LYS A 341 -1.34 -11.28 11.64
CA LYS A 341 -1.90 -12.44 10.92
C LYS A 341 -2.62 -13.45 11.83
N ARG A 342 -2.42 -13.36 13.14
CA ARG A 342 -2.89 -14.33 14.15
C ARG A 342 -3.84 -13.72 15.18
N ARG A 343 -4.22 -12.45 15.00
CA ARG A 343 -5.29 -11.86 15.80
C ARG A 343 -6.62 -12.33 15.23
N ASP A 344 -7.45 -12.88 16.10
CA ASP A 344 -8.86 -13.17 15.83
C ASP A 344 -9.70 -11.91 16.08
#